data_AF-A0AAJ5NSM0-F1
#
_entry.id   AF-A0AAJ5NSM0-F1
#
_cell.length_a   1.000
_cell.length_b   1.000
_cell.length_c   1.000
_cell.angle_alpha   90.00
_cell.angle_beta   90.00
_cell.angle_gamma   90.00
#
_symmetry.space_group_name_H-M   'P 1'
#
loop_
_entity.id
_entity.type
_entity.pdbx_description
1 polymer ?
#
loop_
_entity_poly.entity_id
_entity_poly.type
_entity_poly.pdbx_seq_one_letter_code
_entity_poly.pdbx_strand_id
1 'polypeptide(L)'
;MAFVQKFKINIPKTHFYSLIFLSAFLTLALVSWILVPFVFGTHLEKINKTNQESQREILVSNLAVGKLTSYFATNLFIIFFAIYLFLAYRKVKIGYFFYFFWIFVFSSMAGYPFFQGAEKLNQAELISGIFISIFSGFIVISLFYSVYIYRLERIIAKYKFADSRF
;
A
#
# COMPACT_ATOMS: atom_id res chain seq x y z
N MET A 1 -13.70 27.86 27.02
CA MET A 1 -13.70 27.10 25.75
C MET A 1 -13.68 25.62 26.07
N ALA A 2 -14.75 24.89 25.77
CA ALA A 2 -14.75 23.43 25.92
C ALA A 2 -13.72 22.83 24.95
N PHE A 3 -12.66 22.23 25.48
CA PHE A 3 -11.71 21.44 24.69
C PHE A 3 -12.52 20.34 24.01
N VAL A 4 -12.74 20.46 22.70
CA VAL A 4 -13.37 19.39 21.90
C VAL A 4 -12.38 18.23 21.93
N GLN A 5 -12.60 17.30 22.86
CA GLN A 5 -11.78 16.12 23.05
C GLN A 5 -11.69 15.41 21.69
N LYS A 6 -10.48 15.31 21.12
CA LYS A 6 -10.27 14.63 19.83
C LYS A 6 -10.75 13.19 19.99
N PHE A 7 -11.90 12.86 19.38
CA PHE A 7 -12.42 11.50 19.32
C PHE A 7 -11.31 10.60 18.77
N LYS A 8 -11.21 9.40 19.33
CA LYS A 8 -10.06 8.51 19.17
C LYS A 8 -10.56 7.11 19.51
N ILE A 9 -10.47 6.17 18.57
CA ILE A 9 -10.96 4.79 18.75
C ILE A 9 -9.85 3.78 18.47
N ASN A 10 -10.03 2.58 18.98
CA ASN A 10 -9.23 1.42 18.59
C ASN A 10 -9.83 0.81 17.32
N ILE A 11 -9.00 0.22 16.47
CA ILE A 11 -9.50 -0.51 15.30
C ILE A 11 -10.24 -1.78 15.77
N PRO A 12 -11.46 -2.03 15.28
CA PRO A 12 -12.16 -3.28 15.55
C PRO A 12 -11.41 -4.49 14.97
N LYS A 13 -11.49 -5.63 15.66
CA LYS A 13 -10.73 -6.86 15.33
C LYS A 13 -10.86 -7.27 13.86
N THR A 14 -12.08 -7.25 13.32
CA THR A 14 -12.38 -7.65 11.94
C THR A 14 -11.62 -6.81 10.92
N HIS A 15 -11.56 -5.50 11.12
CA HIS A 15 -10.81 -4.58 10.26
C HIS A 15 -9.31 -4.79 10.37
N PHE A 16 -8.81 -5.02 11.58
CA PHE A 16 -7.39 -5.32 11.80
C PHE A 16 -6.96 -6.57 11.02
N TYR A 17 -7.68 -7.69 11.18
CA TYR A 17 -7.34 -8.93 10.48
C TYR A 17 -7.50 -8.81 8.96
N SER A 18 -8.53 -8.11 8.48
CA SER A 18 -8.72 -7.86 7.04
C SER A 18 -7.55 -7.08 6.44
N LEU A 19 -7.09 -6.00 7.10
CA LEU A 19 -5.99 -5.18 6.60
C LEU A 19 -4.65 -5.92 6.66
N ILE A 20 -4.40 -6.72 7.70
CA ILE A 20 -3.20 -7.56 7.79
C ILE A 20 -3.19 -8.63 6.69
N PHE A 21 -4.33 -9.29 6.46
CA PHE A 21 -4.48 -10.28 5.40
C PHE A 21 -4.20 -9.67 4.02
N LEU A 22 -4.84 -8.54 3.70
CA LEU A 22 -4.61 -7.84 2.43
C LEU A 22 -3.15 -7.39 2.27
N SER A 23 -2.52 -6.92 3.35
CA SER A 23 -1.10 -6.52 3.33
C SER A 23 -0.16 -7.70 3.06
N ALA A 24 -0.47 -8.89 3.58
CA ALA A 24 0.29 -10.10 3.31
C ALA A 24 0.21 -10.52 1.82
N PHE A 25 -1.00 -10.50 1.24
CA PHE A 25 -1.18 -10.78 -0.19
C PHE A 25 -0.51 -9.74 -1.08
N LEU A 26 -0.56 -8.46 -0.70
CA LEU A 26 0.16 -7.40 -1.40
C LEU A 26 1.68 -7.61 -1.37
N THR A 27 2.21 -8.06 -0.23
CA THR A 27 3.64 -8.40 -0.10
C THR A 27 4.03 -9.51 -1.06
N LEU A 28 3.21 -10.58 -1.14
CA LEU A 28 3.44 -11.67 -2.10
C LEU A 28 3.38 -11.20 -3.55
N ALA A 29 2.43 -10.32 -3.88
CA ALA A 29 2.32 -9.74 -5.22
C ALA A 29 3.57 -8.92 -5.59
N LEU A 30 4.11 -8.13 -4.65
CA LEU A 30 5.36 -7.38 -4.86
C LEU A 30 6.57 -8.29 -5.02
N VAL A 31 6.70 -9.33 -4.19
CA VAL A 31 7.78 -10.32 -4.34
C VAL A 31 7.75 -10.93 -5.74
N SER A 32 6.56 -11.33 -6.21
CA SER A 32 6.36 -11.85 -7.56
C SER A 32 6.82 -10.84 -8.62
N TRP A 33 6.41 -9.56 -8.50
CA TRP A 33 6.76 -8.49 -9.44
C TRP A 33 8.28 -8.31 -9.64
N ILE A 34 9.09 -8.52 -8.59
CA ILE A 34 10.55 -8.42 -8.70
C ILE A 34 11.18 -9.68 -9.22
N LEU A 35 10.64 -10.84 -8.85
CA LEU A 35 11.18 -12.11 -9.33
C LEU A 35 10.92 -12.29 -10.83
N VAL A 36 9.83 -11.74 -11.37
CA VAL A 36 9.52 -11.86 -12.81
C VAL A 36 10.69 -11.46 -13.72
N PRO A 37 11.30 -10.26 -13.61
CA PRO A 37 12.42 -9.89 -14.47
C PRO A 37 13.68 -10.76 -14.29
N PHE A 38 13.88 -11.39 -13.12
CA PHE A 38 15.01 -12.32 -12.90
C PHE A 38 14.77 -13.70 -13.53
N VAL A 39 13.52 -14.18 -13.55
CA VAL A 39 13.17 -15.52 -14.07
C VAL A 39 12.88 -15.50 -15.56
N PHE A 40 12.17 -14.48 -16.05
CA PHE A 40 11.68 -14.41 -17.43
C PHE A 40 12.45 -13.42 -18.32
N GLY A 41 13.44 -12.72 -17.77
CA GLY A 41 14.16 -11.65 -18.46
C GLY A 41 13.32 -10.38 -18.65
N THR A 42 13.99 -9.27 -18.98
CA THR A 42 13.31 -7.99 -19.28
C THR A 42 13.20 -7.81 -20.79
N HIS A 43 12.12 -7.19 -21.28
CA HIS A 43 11.97 -6.86 -22.71
C HIS A 43 13.10 -5.98 -23.28
N LEU A 44 13.87 -5.32 -22.40
CA LEU A 44 15.04 -4.52 -22.76
C LEU A 44 16.18 -5.37 -23.33
N GLU A 45 16.24 -6.67 -23.02
CA GLU A 45 17.18 -7.57 -23.69
C GLU A 45 16.87 -7.71 -25.18
N LYS A 46 15.62 -7.55 -25.62
CA LYS A 46 15.28 -7.65 -27.05
C LYS A 46 15.56 -6.38 -27.86
N ILE A 47 15.77 -5.23 -27.21
CA ILE A 47 15.79 -3.92 -27.89
C ILE A 47 17.19 -3.52 -28.41
N ASN A 48 18.30 -4.06 -27.88
CA ASN A 48 19.64 -3.68 -28.36
C ASN A 48 20.47 -4.87 -28.83
N LYS A 49 20.36 -5.18 -30.13
CA LYS A 49 21.34 -5.99 -30.89
C LYS A 49 22.44 -5.13 -31.56
N THR A 50 22.56 -3.86 -31.20
CA THR A 50 23.51 -2.94 -31.83
C THR A 50 24.64 -2.53 -30.86
N ASN A 51 25.77 -3.21 -30.98
CA ASN A 51 27.17 -2.75 -30.81
C ASN A 51 27.71 -2.07 -29.54
N GLN A 52 27.04 -2.07 -28.38
CA GLN A 52 27.70 -1.63 -27.12
C GLN A 52 27.31 -2.51 -25.91
N GLU A 53 28.02 -3.63 -25.75
CA GLU A 53 27.84 -4.54 -24.60
C GLU A 53 28.07 -3.83 -23.25
N SER A 54 29.05 -2.93 -23.17
CA SER A 54 29.37 -2.18 -21.94
C SER A 54 28.29 -1.18 -21.52
N GLN A 55 27.59 -0.53 -22.46
CA GLN A 55 26.47 0.35 -22.12
C GLN A 55 25.21 -0.44 -21.73
N ARG A 56 25.06 -1.66 -22.26
CA ARG A 56 23.94 -2.56 -21.98
C ARG A 56 24.01 -3.11 -20.56
N GLU A 57 25.18 -3.54 -20.11
CA GLU A 57 25.38 -4.00 -18.73
C GLU A 57 25.10 -2.90 -17.69
N ILE A 58 25.53 -1.66 -17.97
CA ILE A 58 25.28 -0.51 -17.09
C ILE A 58 23.78 -0.17 -17.03
N LEU A 59 23.08 -0.20 -18.17
CA LEU A 59 21.64 0.06 -18.23
C LEU A 59 20.81 -1.03 -17.51
N VAL A 60 21.15 -2.31 -17.73
CA VAL A 60 20.47 -3.43 -17.06
C VAL A 60 20.74 -3.42 -15.55
N SER A 61 21.98 -3.15 -15.14
CA SER A 61 22.37 -2.97 -13.74
C SER A 61 21.59 -1.84 -13.07
N ASN A 62 21.55 -0.66 -13.68
CA ASN A 62 20.83 0.50 -13.12
C ASN A 62 19.32 0.26 -13.00
N LEU A 63 18.73 -0.47 -13.95
CA LEU A 63 17.31 -0.81 -13.91
C LEU A 63 17.00 -1.89 -12.85
N ALA A 64 17.87 -2.88 -12.69
CA ALA A 64 17.76 -3.88 -11.63
C ALA A 64 17.89 -3.22 -10.25
N VAL A 65 18.88 -2.35 -10.06
CA VAL A 65 19.09 -1.58 -8.82
C VAL A 65 17.90 -0.67 -8.54
N GLY A 66 17.36 0.01 -9.55
CA GLY A 66 16.17 0.87 -9.42
C GLY A 66 14.92 0.09 -9.00
N LYS A 67 14.65 -1.07 -9.63
CA LYS A 67 13.54 -1.95 -9.27
C LYS A 67 13.70 -2.53 -7.86
N LEU A 68 14.90 -2.97 -7.48
CA LEU A 68 15.19 -3.46 -6.13
C LEU A 68 15.04 -2.37 -5.08
N THR A 69 15.55 -1.17 -5.33
CA THR A 69 15.43 -0.04 -4.39
C THR A 69 13.97 0.34 -4.19
N SER A 70 13.20 0.43 -5.27
CA SER A 70 11.77 0.73 -5.17
C SER A 70 10.98 -0.37 -4.46
N TYR A 71 11.37 -1.63 -4.63
CA TYR A 71 10.80 -2.70 -3.83
C TYR A 71 11.08 -2.54 -2.34
N PHE A 72 12.34 -2.36 -1.95
CA PHE A 72 12.70 -2.19 -0.54
C PHE A 72 11.96 -1.02 0.08
N ALA A 73 11.85 0.11 -0.63
CA ALA A 73 11.06 1.25 -0.20
C ALA A 73 9.57 0.88 0.00
N THR A 74 8.96 0.24 -1.00
CA THR A 74 7.54 -0.13 -0.96
C THR A 74 7.24 -1.15 0.14
N ASN A 75 8.12 -2.13 0.34
CA ASN A 75 7.97 -3.10 1.43
C ASN A 75 8.16 -2.49 2.81
N LEU A 76 9.08 -1.53 2.95
CA LEU A 76 9.21 -0.76 4.19
C LEU A 76 7.91 -0.04 4.54
N PHE A 77 7.22 0.56 3.57
CA PHE A 77 5.91 1.16 3.82
C PHE A 77 4.87 0.16 4.33
N ILE A 78 4.83 -1.05 3.77
CA ILE A 78 3.92 -2.11 4.23
C ILE A 78 4.27 -2.58 5.65
N ILE A 79 5.56 -2.74 5.95
CA ILE A 79 6.03 -3.10 7.29
C ILE A 79 5.64 -2.02 8.30
N PHE A 80 5.88 -0.74 7.97
CA PHE A 80 5.45 0.36 8.82
C PHE A 80 3.93 0.36 8.99
N PHE A 81 3.16 0.13 7.93
CA PHE A 81 1.71 0.03 8.02
C PHE A 81 1.27 -1.08 8.98
N ALA A 82 1.88 -2.26 8.89
CA ALA A 82 1.59 -3.39 9.77
C ALA A 82 1.95 -3.09 11.23
N ILE A 83 3.11 -2.46 11.49
CA ILE A 83 3.51 -2.02 12.84
C ILE A 83 2.50 -1.02 13.38
N TYR A 84 2.13 -0.02 12.59
CA TYR A 84 1.14 0.97 13.01
C TYR A 84 -0.22 0.33 13.26
N LEU A 85 -0.68 -0.61 12.44
CA LEU A 85 -1.91 -1.37 12.64
C LEU A 85 -1.88 -2.16 13.96
N PHE A 86 -0.75 -2.79 14.27
CA PHE A 86 -0.60 -3.53 15.52
C PHE A 86 -0.65 -2.60 16.73
N LEU A 87 0.03 -1.45 16.66
CA LEU A 87 -0.03 -0.41 17.70
C LEU A 87 -1.45 0.14 17.84
N ALA A 88 -2.12 0.40 16.73
CA ALA A 88 -3.49 0.88 16.63
C ALA A 88 -4.53 -0.07 17.24
N TYR A 89 -4.29 -1.37 17.12
CA TYR A 89 -5.16 -2.39 17.69
C TYR A 89 -5.00 -2.50 19.21
N ARG A 90 -3.77 -2.41 19.74
CA ARG A 90 -3.50 -2.69 21.16
C ARG A 90 -3.33 -1.46 22.06
N LYS A 91 -2.69 -0.40 21.60
CA LYS A 91 -2.14 0.66 22.49
C LYS A 91 -2.48 2.09 22.06
N VAL A 92 -2.64 2.34 20.77
CA VAL A 92 -2.71 3.69 20.21
C VAL A 92 -4.10 3.91 19.62
N LYS A 93 -4.79 4.93 20.12
CA LYS A 93 -6.04 5.36 19.49
C LYS A 93 -5.75 6.21 18.27
N ILE A 94 -6.53 5.98 17.22
CA ILE A 94 -6.25 6.50 15.90
C ILE A 94 -7.21 7.65 15.57
N GLY A 95 -6.77 8.58 14.72
CA GLY A 95 -7.61 9.63 14.17
C GLY A 95 -7.53 9.69 12.65
N TYR A 96 -8.28 10.62 12.04
CA TYR A 96 -8.39 10.75 10.57
C TYR A 96 -7.06 10.84 9.82
N PHE A 97 -6.05 11.49 10.40
CA PHE A 97 -4.74 11.65 9.77
C PHE A 97 -4.09 10.32 9.39
N PHE A 98 -4.22 9.30 10.26
CA PHE A 98 -3.72 7.96 9.97
C PHE A 98 -4.38 7.40 8.70
N TYR A 99 -5.71 7.45 8.63
CA TYR A 99 -6.44 6.90 7.49
C TYR A 99 -6.10 7.64 6.20
N PHE A 100 -6.10 8.98 6.21
CA PHE A 100 -5.76 9.76 5.01
C PHE A 100 -4.33 9.52 4.52
N PHE A 101 -3.37 9.46 5.45
CA PHE A 101 -1.98 9.18 5.10
C PHE A 101 -1.83 7.81 4.41
N TRP A 102 -2.42 6.76 4.98
CA TRP A 102 -2.33 5.42 4.41
C TRP A 102 -3.14 5.26 3.13
N ILE A 103 -4.31 5.89 3.02
CA ILE A 103 -5.07 5.93 1.76
C ILE A 103 -4.20 6.52 0.65
N PHE A 104 -3.54 7.66 0.90
CA PHE A 104 -2.65 8.27 -0.09
C PHE A 104 -1.51 7.32 -0.51
N VAL A 105 -0.82 6.72 0.46
CA VAL A 105 0.29 5.78 0.20
C VAL A 105 -0.18 4.59 -0.65
N PHE A 106 -1.27 3.92 -0.26
CA PHE A 106 -1.76 2.75 -1.00
C PHE A 106 -2.38 3.12 -2.36
N SER A 107 -2.94 4.32 -2.52
CA SER A 107 -3.38 4.82 -3.83
C SER A 107 -2.20 5.05 -4.77
N SER A 108 -1.11 5.67 -4.30
CA SER A 108 0.12 5.81 -5.10
C SER A 108 0.71 4.44 -5.48
N MET A 109 0.66 3.49 -4.55
CA MET A 109 1.17 2.14 -4.74
C MET A 109 0.32 1.31 -5.73
N ALA A 110 -0.99 1.57 -5.83
CA ALA A 110 -1.84 0.98 -6.85
C ALA A 110 -1.46 1.44 -8.27
N GLY A 111 -0.99 2.68 -8.42
CA GLY A 111 -0.50 3.19 -9.71
C GLY A 111 0.94 2.75 -10.04
N TYR A 112 1.73 2.40 -9.02
CA TYR A 112 3.17 2.11 -9.11
C TYR A 112 3.55 1.19 -10.30
N PRO A 113 2.90 0.03 -10.50
CA PRO A 113 3.28 -0.90 -11.56
C PRO A 113 3.20 -0.32 -12.97
N PHE A 114 2.39 0.73 -13.19
CA PHE A 114 2.10 1.27 -14.52
C PHE A 114 2.81 2.60 -14.82
N PHE A 115 3.61 3.16 -13.91
CA PHE A 115 4.28 4.45 -14.11
C PHE A 115 5.23 4.49 -15.32
N GLN A 116 5.84 3.36 -15.67
CA GLN A 116 6.77 3.28 -16.81
C GLN A 116 6.07 3.05 -18.16
N GLY A 117 4.73 2.93 -18.15
CA GLY A 117 3.89 2.57 -19.30
C GLY A 117 3.69 1.06 -19.42
N ALA A 118 2.43 0.64 -19.58
CA ALA A 118 2.05 -0.78 -19.72
C ALA A 118 2.76 -1.49 -20.88
N GLU A 119 3.11 -0.74 -21.93
CA GLU A 119 3.72 -1.24 -23.17
C GLU A 119 5.18 -1.72 -23.00
N LYS A 120 5.86 -1.30 -21.92
CA LYS A 120 7.26 -1.67 -21.64
C LYS A 120 7.39 -2.88 -20.73
N LEU A 121 6.27 -3.41 -20.24
CA LEU A 121 6.22 -4.49 -19.27
C LEU A 121 6.01 -5.84 -19.96
N ASN A 122 6.69 -6.87 -19.46
CA ASN A 122 6.42 -8.23 -19.90
C ASN A 122 5.00 -8.66 -19.47
N GLN A 123 4.37 -9.61 -20.15
CA GLN A 123 3.02 -10.10 -19.79
C GLN A 123 2.96 -10.57 -18.33
N ALA A 124 4.00 -11.28 -17.87
CA ALA A 124 4.10 -11.74 -16.49
C ALA A 124 4.25 -10.57 -15.48
N GLU A 125 4.96 -9.50 -15.86
CA GLU A 125 5.04 -8.30 -15.03
C GLU A 125 3.65 -7.67 -14.98
N LEU A 126 3.02 -7.41 -16.13
CA LEU A 126 1.68 -6.82 -16.23
C LEU A 126 0.65 -7.54 -15.34
N ILE A 127 0.61 -8.88 -15.37
CA ILE A 127 -0.26 -9.68 -14.49
C ILE A 127 0.03 -9.40 -13.01
N SER A 128 1.31 -9.45 -12.61
CA SER A 128 1.71 -9.16 -11.23
C SER A 128 1.36 -7.71 -10.81
N GLY A 129 1.48 -6.75 -11.73
CA GLY A 129 1.11 -5.35 -11.53
C GLY A 129 -0.38 -5.15 -11.34
N ILE A 130 -1.21 -5.89 -12.08
CA ILE A 130 -2.66 -5.93 -11.87
C ILE A 130 -2.97 -6.42 -10.45
N PHE A 131 -2.33 -7.50 -9.98
CA PHE A 131 -2.54 -7.99 -8.62
C PHE A 131 -2.14 -6.96 -7.56
N ILE A 132 -0.98 -6.30 -7.71
CA ILE A 132 -0.55 -5.21 -6.80
C ILE A 132 -1.63 -4.12 -6.74
N SER A 133 -2.18 -3.74 -7.89
CA SER A 133 -3.18 -2.69 -8.01
C SER A 133 -4.52 -3.08 -7.36
N ILE A 134 -4.97 -4.32 -7.58
CA ILE A 134 -6.19 -4.86 -6.98
C ILE A 134 -6.08 -4.91 -5.45
N PHE A 135 -5.01 -5.49 -4.92
CA PHE A 135 -4.84 -5.59 -3.47
C PHE A 135 -4.65 -4.23 -2.81
N SER A 136 -3.89 -3.33 -3.43
CA SER A 136 -3.75 -1.94 -2.94
C SER A 136 -5.11 -1.22 -2.96
N GLY A 137 -5.90 -1.40 -4.02
CA GLY A 137 -7.27 -0.89 -4.12
C GLY A 137 -8.19 -1.42 -3.02
N PHE A 138 -8.14 -2.72 -2.72
CA PHE A 138 -8.91 -3.29 -1.61
C PHE A 138 -8.48 -2.75 -0.24
N ILE A 139 -7.19 -2.50 -0.01
CA ILE A 139 -6.71 -1.84 1.20
C ILE A 139 -7.30 -0.42 1.29
N VAL A 140 -7.27 0.35 0.20
CA VAL A 140 -7.84 1.69 0.15
C VAL A 140 -9.34 1.67 0.47
N ILE A 141 -10.10 0.77 -0.14
CA ILE A 141 -11.55 0.61 0.13
C ILE A 141 -11.79 0.25 1.60
N SER A 142 -11.01 -0.67 2.16
CA SER A 142 -11.11 -1.06 3.57
C SER A 142 -10.79 0.10 4.53
N LEU A 143 -9.81 0.94 4.17
CA LEU A 143 -9.48 2.16 4.92
C LEU A 143 -10.62 3.19 4.83
N PHE A 144 -11.21 3.42 3.66
CA PHE A 144 -12.39 4.30 3.51
C PHE A 144 -13.59 3.81 4.32
N TYR A 145 -13.87 2.51 4.28
CA TYR A 145 -14.92 1.91 5.09
C TYR A 145 -14.65 2.09 6.59
N SER A 146 -13.40 1.96 7.02
CA SER A 146 -12.98 2.22 8.40
C SER A 146 -13.18 3.69 8.81
N VAL A 147 -12.92 4.64 7.90
CA VAL A 147 -13.20 6.08 8.13
C VAL A 147 -14.71 6.32 8.30
N TYR A 148 -15.54 5.63 7.53
CA TYR A 148 -16.99 5.75 7.64
C TYR A 148 -17.49 5.28 9.01
N ILE A 149 -17.06 4.09 9.47
CA ILE A 149 -17.40 3.59 10.81
C ILE A 149 -16.92 4.54 11.89
N TYR A 150 -15.67 5.00 11.79
CA TYR A 150 -15.12 5.98 12.71
C TYR A 150 -16.00 7.25 12.81
N ARG A 151 -16.50 7.74 11.68
CA ARG A 151 -17.39 8.90 11.63
C ARG A 151 -18.72 8.61 12.33
N LEU A 152 -19.31 7.43 12.13
CA LEU A 152 -20.56 7.03 12.79
C LEU A 152 -20.39 6.93 14.30
N GLU A 153 -19.33 6.27 14.78
CA GLU A 153 -19.06 6.14 16.22
C GLU A 153 -18.88 7.51 16.88
N ARG A 154 -18.22 8.45 16.19
CA ARG A 154 -18.09 9.83 16.67
C ARG A 154 -19.43 10.53 16.82
N ILE A 155 -20.34 10.35 15.87
CA ILE A 155 -21.68 10.95 15.90
C ILE A 155 -22.47 10.35 17.07
N ILE A 156 -22.48 9.03 17.22
CA ILE A 156 -23.15 8.32 18.32
C ILE A 156 -22.61 8.78 19.67
N ALA A 157 -21.29 8.89 19.82
CA ALA A 157 -20.67 9.40 21.05
C ALA A 157 -21.13 10.83 21.36
N LYS A 158 -21.22 11.70 20.35
CA LYS A 158 -21.70 13.08 20.53
C LYS A 158 -23.14 13.11 21.06
N TYR A 159 -24.03 12.26 20.55
CA TYR A 159 -25.41 12.17 21.03
C TYR A 159 -25.50 11.61 22.45
N LYS A 160 -24.78 10.53 22.78
CA LYS A 160 -24.74 9.98 24.15
C LYS A 160 -24.28 11.03 25.19
N PHE A 161 -23.28 11.83 24.85
CA PHE A 161 -22.80 12.92 25.72
C PHE A 161 -23.79 14.09 25.88
N ALA A 162 -24.72 14.27 24.95
CA ALA A 162 -25.77 15.28 25.05
C ALA A 162 -26.92 14.78 25.94
N ASP A 163 -27.27 13.50 25.83
CA ASP A 163 -28.32 12.84 26.61
C ASP A 163 -27.93 12.71 28.09
N SER A 164 -26.67 12.34 28.40
CA SER A 164 -26.15 12.24 29.78
C SER A 164 -26.02 13.57 30.56
N ARG A 165 -26.35 14.70 29.93
CA ARG A 165 -26.29 16.04 30.52
C ARG A 165 -27.66 16.60 30.92
N PHE A 166 -28.71 15.83 30.71
CA PHE A 166 -30.05 16.02 31.27
C PHE A 166 -30.28 15.03 32.40
#